data_AF-A0A6P1IL73-F1
#
_entry.id   AF-A0A6P1IL73-F1
#
_cell.length_a   1.000
_cell.length_b   1.000
_cell.length_c   1.000
_cell.angle_alpha   90.00
_cell.angle_beta   90.00
_cell.angle_gamma   90.00
#
_symmetry.space_group_name_H-M   'P 1'
#
loop_
_entity.id
_entity.type
_entity.pdbx_description
1 polymer ?
#
loop_
_entity_poly.entity_id
_entity_poly.type
_entity_poly.pdbx_seq_one_letter_code
_entity_poly.pdbx_strand_id
1 'polypeptide(L)'
;MQHQTPFKTLMKPSSRLQLGALALGLLAVIAAVLAVLVASYAISKLGLPYNEEGRYFDGLVVHRAGSEYAFGFLAVVLGVVAVLAGVGARRLHRRARR
;
A
#
# COMPACT_ATOMS: atom_id res chain seq x y z
N MET A 1 -1.72 -46.82 20.09
CA MET A 1 -1.06 -45.67 19.45
C MET A 1 -2.03 -44.50 19.42
N GLN A 2 -1.95 -43.59 20.38
CA GLN A 2 -2.81 -42.40 20.45
C GLN A 2 -2.20 -41.29 19.59
N HIS A 3 -2.85 -40.97 18.47
CA HIS A 3 -2.54 -39.81 17.65
C HIS A 3 -2.93 -38.54 18.42
N GLN A 4 -1.92 -37.84 18.96
CA GLN A 4 -2.08 -36.45 19.40
C GLN A 4 -2.28 -35.59 18.15
N THR A 5 -3.49 -35.10 17.93
CA THR A 5 -3.75 -34.05 16.94
C THR A 5 -3.16 -32.72 17.43
N PRO A 6 -2.54 -31.93 16.54
CA PRO A 6 -1.66 -30.83 16.91
C PRO A 6 -2.44 -29.69 17.58
N PHE A 7 -1.77 -29.01 18.51
CA PHE A 7 -2.15 -27.75 19.15
C PHE A 7 -2.92 -26.82 18.21
N LYS A 8 -4.25 -26.94 18.17
CA LYS A 8 -5.11 -25.95 17.55
C LYS A 8 -5.13 -24.78 18.52
N THR A 9 -4.20 -23.85 18.36
CA THR A 9 -4.08 -22.64 19.18
C THR A 9 -5.45 -21.99 19.30
N LEU A 10 -6.06 -22.20 20.47
CA LEU A 10 -7.42 -21.83 20.79
C LEU A 10 -7.47 -20.32 21.10
N MET A 11 -7.03 -19.49 20.16
CA MET A 11 -7.20 -18.05 20.27
C MET A 11 -8.70 -17.75 20.30
N LYS A 12 -9.12 -16.99 21.32
CA LYS A 12 -10.49 -16.47 21.41
C LYS A 12 -10.87 -15.79 20.08
N PRO A 13 -12.09 -16.00 19.56
CA PRO A 13 -12.54 -15.40 18.30
C PRO A 13 -12.29 -13.88 18.25
N SER A 14 -12.46 -13.19 19.38
CA SER A 14 -12.19 -11.75 19.50
C SER A 14 -10.71 -11.39 19.26
N SER A 15 -9.77 -12.22 19.73
CA SER A 15 -8.32 -12.00 19.56
C SER A 15 -7.90 -12.14 18.09
N ARG A 16 -8.47 -13.10 17.36
CA ARG A 16 -8.20 -13.25 15.91
C ARG A 16 -8.72 -12.06 15.10
N LEU A 17 -9.91 -11.56 15.43
CA LEU A 17 -10.48 -10.38 14.77
C LEU A 17 -9.68 -9.10 15.08
N GLN A 18 -9.20 -8.94 16.30
CA GLN A 18 -8.31 -7.82 16.67
C GLN A 18 -6.98 -7.88 15.91
N LEU A 19 -6.36 -9.06 15.80
CA LEU A 19 -5.11 -9.24 15.06
C LEU A 19 -5.29 -8.91 13.57
N GLY A 20 -6.40 -9.36 12.96
CA GLY A 20 -6.75 -9.00 11.59
C GLY A 20 -6.99 -7.51 11.41
N ALA A 21 -7.59 -6.83 12.41
CA ALA A 21 -7.85 -5.39 12.34
C ALA A 21 -6.53 -4.59 12.42
N LEU A 22 -5.58 -5.04 13.25
CA LEU A 22 -4.23 -4.48 13.32
C LEU A 22 -3.46 -4.69 12.02
N ALA A 23 -3.49 -5.90 11.45
CA ALA A 23 -2.81 -6.19 10.19
C ALA A 23 -3.35 -5.34 9.02
N LEU A 24 -4.68 -5.23 8.90
CA LEU A 24 -5.32 -4.35 7.91
C LEU A 24 -5.02 -2.88 8.15
N GLY A 25 -4.98 -2.45 9.41
CA GLY A 25 -4.61 -1.08 9.78
C GLY A 25 -3.17 -0.75 9.38
N LEU A 26 -2.23 -1.65 9.66
CA LEU A 26 -0.82 -1.50 9.28
C LEU A 26 -0.67 -1.47 7.76
N LEU A 27 -1.34 -2.39 7.06
CA LEU A 27 -1.34 -2.41 5.59
C LEU A 27 -1.86 -1.09 5.00
N ALA A 28 -2.94 -0.54 5.58
CA ALA A 28 -3.49 0.74 5.16
C ALA A 28 -2.47 1.88 5.29
N VAL A 29 -1.75 1.93 6.42
CA VAL A 29 -0.72 2.95 6.66
C VAL A 29 0.44 2.81 5.67
N ILE A 30 0.97 1.59 5.48
CA ILE A 30 2.07 1.33 4.55
C ILE A 30 1.67 1.73 3.13
N ALA A 31 0.50 1.30 2.67
CA ALA A 31 0.00 1.63 1.34
C ALA A 31 -0.21 3.14 1.16
N ALA A 32 -0.72 3.84 2.18
CA ALA A 32 -0.88 5.29 2.14
C ALA A 32 0.46 6.03 2.04
N VAL A 33 1.47 5.61 2.82
CA VAL A 33 2.82 6.20 2.76
C VAL A 33 3.45 6.00 1.39
N LEU A 34 3.35 4.79 0.83
CA LEU A 34 3.86 4.50 -0.51
C LEU A 34 3.12 5.31 -1.59
N ALA A 35 1.80 5.44 -1.48
CA ALA A 35 1.01 6.27 -2.40
C ALA A 35 1.49 7.73 -2.40
N VAL A 36 1.72 8.31 -1.21
CA VAL A 36 2.23 9.68 -1.07
C VAL A 36 3.64 9.82 -1.65
N LEU A 37 4.54 8.87 -1.37
CA LEU A 37 5.91 8.92 -1.91
C LEU A 37 5.93 8.83 -3.44
N VAL A 38 5.15 7.92 -4.02
CA VAL A 38 5.05 7.75 -5.47
C VAL A 38 4.39 8.96 -6.12
N ALA A 39 3.34 9.52 -5.50
CA ALA A 39 2.70 10.74 -5.99
C ALA A 39 3.67 11.92 -5.97
N SER A 40 4.39 12.13 -4.86
CA SER A 40 5.40 13.19 -4.76
C SER A 40 6.51 13.01 -5.79
N TYR A 41 6.97 11.78 -6.01
CA TYR A 41 7.97 11.49 -7.04
C TYR A 41 7.45 11.79 -8.46
N ALA A 42 6.21 11.44 -8.77
CA ALA A 42 5.57 11.76 -10.05
C ALA A 42 5.43 13.28 -10.24
N ILE A 43 5.03 14.01 -9.19
CA ILE A 43 4.89 15.48 -9.23
C ILE A 43 6.26 16.14 -9.45
N SER A 44 7.31 15.70 -8.76
CA SER A 44 8.66 16.22 -8.96
C SER A 44 9.17 16.01 -10.40
N LYS A 45 8.70 14.96 -11.09
CA LYS A 45 9.02 14.76 -12.51
C LYS A 45 8.29 15.72 -13.46
N LEU A 46 7.09 16.18 -13.11
CA LEU A 46 6.33 17.13 -13.94
C LEU A 46 7.00 18.51 -14.03
N GLY A 47 7.88 18.86 -13.09
CA GLY A 47 8.61 20.14 -13.08
C GLY A 47 9.95 20.12 -13.82
N LEU A 48 10.37 18.99 -14.40
CA LEU A 48 11.66 18.87 -15.10
C LEU A 48 11.49 19.15 -16.60
N PRO A 49 12.45 19.86 -17.25
CA PRO A 49 12.39 20.14 -18.68
C PRO A 49 12.40 18.83 -19.49
N TYR A 50 11.46 18.77 -20.43
CA TYR A 50 11.17 17.62 -21.27
C TYR A 50 12.25 17.39 -22.34
N ASN A 51 12.54 16.13 -22.66
CA ASN A 51 13.41 15.78 -23.76
C ASN A 51 12.88 14.54 -24.50
N GLU A 52 12.39 14.79 -25.72
CA GLU A 52 11.81 13.84 -26.67
C GLU A 52 12.78 12.73 -27.11
N GLU A 53 14.10 12.98 -27.07
CA GLU A 53 15.11 12.17 -27.76
C GLU A 53 15.75 11.09 -26.88
N GLY A 54 15.46 11.06 -25.57
CA GLY A 54 16.06 10.10 -24.63
C GLY A 54 17.59 10.22 -24.48
N ARG A 55 18.18 11.33 -24.94
CA ARG A 55 19.60 11.62 -24.76
C ARG A 55 19.85 12.33 -23.44
N TYR A 56 20.88 11.93 -22.71
CA TYR A 56 21.31 12.61 -21.49
C TYR A 56 21.54 14.12 -21.78
N PHE A 57 20.82 14.99 -21.07
CA PHE A 57 21.28 16.37 -20.90
C PHE A 57 22.24 16.34 -19.70
N ASP A 58 23.54 16.44 -19.98
CA ASP A 58 24.58 16.70 -18.97
C ASP A 58 24.67 15.67 -17.82
N GLY A 59 24.42 14.39 -18.09
CA GLY A 59 24.50 13.31 -17.10
C GLY A 59 23.30 13.19 -16.16
N LEU A 60 22.27 14.04 -16.32
CA LEU A 60 20.98 13.89 -15.66
C LEU A 60 20.11 12.88 -16.43
N VAL A 61 19.57 11.90 -15.71
CA VAL A 61 18.66 10.88 -16.25
C VAL A 61 17.42 11.57 -16.80
N VAL A 62 17.27 11.53 -18.12
CA VAL A 62 16.10 12.04 -18.84
C VAL A 62 15.03 10.96 -18.84
N HIS A 63 13.85 11.27 -18.30
CA HIS A 63 12.75 10.31 -18.18
C HIS A 63 12.02 10.09 -19.49
N ARG A 64 11.61 8.84 -19.73
CA ARG A 64 10.75 8.48 -20.86
C ARG A 64 9.37 9.13 -20.69
N ALA A 65 8.89 9.84 -21.71
CA ALA A 65 7.55 10.42 -21.78
C ALA A 65 6.50 9.39 -21.32
N GLY A 66 5.71 9.75 -20.31
CA GLY A 66 4.59 8.96 -19.81
C GLY A 66 4.85 8.09 -18.58
N SER A 67 6.09 8.07 -18.06
CA SER A 67 6.38 7.37 -16.79
C SER A 67 5.62 7.98 -15.60
N GLU A 68 5.38 9.29 -15.64
CA GLU A 68 4.59 10.07 -14.69
C GLU A 68 3.13 9.60 -14.60
N TYR A 69 2.51 9.17 -15.72
CA TYR A 69 1.17 8.59 -15.69
C TYR A 69 1.17 7.20 -15.04
N ALA A 70 2.21 6.40 -15.28
CA ALA A 70 2.35 5.09 -14.65
C ALA A 70 2.54 5.22 -13.13
N PHE A 71 3.39 6.15 -12.68
CA PHE A 71 3.56 6.44 -11.25
C PHE A 71 2.30 7.06 -10.63
N GLY A 72 1.64 7.99 -11.32
CA GLY A 72 0.35 8.56 -10.89
C GLY A 72 -0.73 7.48 -10.74
N PHE A 73 -0.87 6.60 -11.72
CA PHE A 73 -1.80 5.47 -11.65
C PHE A 73 -1.45 4.52 -10.49
N LEU A 74 -0.18 4.20 -10.30
CA LEU A 74 0.27 3.37 -9.18
C LEU A 74 -0.06 4.02 -7.83
N ALA A 75 0.13 5.34 -7.69
CA ALA A 75 -0.23 6.08 -6.49
C ALA A 75 -1.74 6.01 -6.21
N VAL A 76 -2.58 6.14 -7.25
CA VAL A 76 -4.05 5.99 -7.13
C VAL A 76 -4.41 4.59 -6.66
N VAL A 77 -3.84 3.55 -7.28
CA VAL A 77 -4.11 2.14 -6.91
C VAL A 77 -3.72 1.89 -5.45
N LEU A 78 -2.54 2.33 -5.03
CA LEU A 78 -2.09 2.22 -3.64
C LEU A 78 -3.01 2.98 -2.67
N GLY A 79 -3.50 4.16 -3.08
CA GLY A 79 -4.49 4.93 -2.33
C GLY A 79 -5.81 4.17 -2.16
N VAL A 80 -6.33 3.54 -3.22
CA VAL A 80 -7.55 2.71 -3.14
C VAL A 80 -7.34 1.53 -2.20
N VAL A 81 -6.21 0.83 -2.30
CA VAL A 81 -5.85 -0.28 -1.39
C VAL A 81 -5.80 0.20 0.06
N ALA A 82 -5.18 1.36 0.31
CA ALA A 82 -5.10 1.94 1.65
C ALA A 82 -6.49 2.23 2.23
N VAL A 83 -7.40 2.82 1.43
CA VAL A 83 -8.78 3.10 1.84
C VAL A 83 -9.54 1.81 2.15
N LEU A 84 -9.48 0.82 1.26
CA LEU A 84 -10.16 -0.47 1.44
C LEU A 84 -9.65 -1.20 2.69
N ALA A 85 -8.33 -1.24 2.89
CA ALA A 85 -7.70 -1.83 4.06
C ALA A 85 -8.12 -1.09 5.35
N GLY A 86 -8.14 0.25 5.34
CA GLY A 86 -8.57 1.06 6.48
C GLY A 86 -10.05 0.89 6.82
N VAL A 87 -10.94 0.81 5.83
CA VAL A 87 -12.35 0.49 6.01
C VAL A 87 -12.54 -0.93 6.55
N GLY A 88 -11.78 -1.90 6.01
CA GLY A 88 -11.75 -3.28 6.49
C GLY A 88 -11.33 -3.37 7.95
N ALA A 89 -10.24 -2.70 8.33
CA ALA A 89 -9.74 -2.61 9.70
C ALA A 89 -10.80 -2.03 10.64
N ARG A 90 -11.44 -0.92 10.27
CA ARG A 90 -12.52 -0.30 11.05
C ARG A 90 -13.71 -1.24 11.24
N ARG A 91 -14.15 -1.92 10.19
CA ARG A 91 -15.27 -2.87 10.26
C ARG A 91 -14.93 -4.06 11.15
N LEU A 92 -13.72 -4.60 11.02
CA LEU A 92 -13.27 -5.76 11.78
C LEU A 92 -13.08 -5.42 13.27
N HIS A 93 -12.52 -4.25 13.57
CA HIS A 93 -12.40 -3.74 14.94
C HIS A 93 -13.76 -3.53 15.61
N ARG A 94 -14.73 -2.97 14.88
CA ARG A 94 -16.12 -2.84 15.38
C ARG A 94 -16.76 -4.20 15.66
N ARG A 95 -16.52 -5.21 14.81
CA ARG A 95 -17.02 -6.58 15.02
C ARG A 95 -16.35 -7.28 16.21
N ALA A 96 -15.07 -7.00 16.47
CA ALA A 96 -14.35 -7.59 17.60
C ALA A 96 -14.76 -7.02 18.98
N ARG A 97 -15.45 -5.86 19.00
CA ARG A 97 -15.93 -5.18 20.21
C ARG A 97 -17.43 -5.37 20.47
N ARG A 98 -18.15 -6.03 19.57
CA ARG A 98 -19.53 -6.50 19.80
C ARG A 98 -19.47 -7.89 20.39
#